data_AF-A0A1F0PUA8-F1
#
_entry.id   AF-A0A1F0PUA8-F1
#
_cell.length_a   1.000
_cell.length_b   1.000
_cell.length_c   1.000
_cell.angle_alpha   90.00
_cell.angle_beta   90.00
_cell.angle_gamma   90.00
#
_symmetry.space_group_name_H-M   'P 1'
#
loop_
_entity.id
_entity.type
_entity.pdbx_description
1 polymer ?
#
loop_
_entity_poly.entity_id
_entity_poly.type
_entity_poly.pdbx_seq_one_letter_code
_entity_poly.pdbx_strand_id
1 'polypeptide(L)'
;ALYENNEDLSLNSASAELGINRASLHSWIKKYGTGKRARTKSMRDKVQAANDSERIRQLEKENAKLREERDILRKAAKYFAEETHW
;
A
#
# COMPACT_ATOMS: atom_id res chain seq x y z
N ALA A 1 -15.26 -11.28 -21.80
CA ALA A 1 -16.15 -10.14 -21.55
C ALA A 1 -15.35 -8.83 -21.65
N LEU A 2 -15.90 -7.78 -22.29
CA LEU A 2 -15.24 -6.49 -22.52
C LEU A 2 -14.68 -5.86 -21.22
N TYR A 3 -15.48 -5.84 -20.15
CA TYR A 3 -15.10 -5.27 -18.85
C TYR A 3 -14.01 -6.06 -18.11
N GLU A 4 -13.99 -7.39 -18.20
CA GLU A 4 -13.03 -8.20 -17.42
C GLU A 4 -11.63 -8.27 -18.04
N ASN A 5 -11.53 -7.97 -19.34
CA ASN A 5 -10.25 -7.99 -20.06
C ASN A 5 -9.58 -6.62 -20.14
N ASN A 6 -10.34 -5.54 -19.94
CA ASN A 6 -9.85 -4.17 -20.06
C ASN A 6 -9.79 -3.53 -18.67
N GLU A 7 -8.60 -3.44 -18.09
CA GLU A 7 -8.42 -2.92 -16.72
C GLU A 7 -8.64 -1.41 -16.61
N ASP A 8 -8.49 -0.68 -17.71
CA ASP A 8 -8.73 0.77 -17.78
C ASP A 8 -10.20 1.11 -17.95
N LEU A 9 -11.02 0.14 -18.36
CA LEU A 9 -12.43 0.38 -18.60
C LEU A 9 -13.19 0.41 -17.28
N SER A 10 -13.69 1.57 -16.89
CA SER A 10 -14.52 1.70 -15.69
C SER A 10 -15.84 0.95 -15.86
N LEU A 11 -16.46 0.55 -14.74
CA LEU A 11 -17.77 -0.07 -14.79
C LEU A 11 -18.83 0.89 -15.36
N ASN A 12 -18.64 2.19 -15.16
CA ASN A 12 -19.55 3.24 -15.61
C ASN A 12 -19.48 3.44 -17.13
N SER A 13 -18.27 3.52 -17.68
CA SER A 13 -18.05 3.60 -19.14
C SER A 13 -18.53 2.33 -19.84
N ALA A 14 -18.22 1.15 -19.28
CA ALA A 14 -18.73 -0.12 -19.79
C ALA A 14 -20.27 -0.16 -19.81
N SER A 15 -20.93 0.34 -18.76
CA SER A 15 -22.39 0.40 -18.74
C SER A 15 -22.97 1.39 -19.75
N ALA A 16 -22.32 2.53 -19.95
CA ALA A 16 -22.72 3.54 -20.92
C ALA A 16 -22.58 3.03 -22.36
N GLU A 17 -21.46 2.38 -22.70
CA GLU A 17 -21.22 1.77 -24.01
C GLU A 17 -22.24 0.67 -24.33
N LEU A 18 -22.63 -0.11 -23.32
CA LEU A 18 -23.63 -1.17 -23.47
C LEU A 18 -25.08 -0.65 -23.42
N GLY A 19 -25.29 0.64 -23.10
CA GLY A 19 -26.63 1.22 -22.95
C GLY A 19 -27.45 0.61 -21.80
N ILE A 20 -26.81 0.02 -20.80
CA ILE A 20 -27.48 -0.64 -19.67
C ILE A 20 -27.21 0.08 -18.35
N ASN A 21 -28.09 -0.14 -17.37
CA ASN A 21 -27.88 0.38 -16.03
C ASN A 21 -26.63 -0.25 -15.38
N ARG A 22 -25.79 0.58 -14.75
CA ARG A 22 -24.57 0.16 -14.04
C ARG A 22 -24.83 -0.90 -12.97
N ALA A 23 -25.92 -0.82 -12.23
CA ALA A 23 -26.26 -1.79 -11.18
C ALA A 23 -26.63 -3.16 -11.77
N SER A 24 -27.28 -3.18 -12.94
CA SER A 24 -27.56 -4.41 -13.70
C SER A 24 -26.27 -5.06 -14.18
N LEU A 25 -25.38 -4.27 -14.79
CA LEU A 25 -24.07 -4.75 -15.21
C LEU A 25 -23.26 -5.30 -14.02
N HIS A 26 -23.26 -4.59 -12.88
CA HIS A 26 -22.61 -5.07 -11.66
C HIS A 26 -23.18 -6.42 -11.19
N SER A 27 -24.51 -6.56 -11.18
CA SER A 27 -25.18 -7.80 -10.77
C SER A 27 -24.85 -8.95 -11.72
N TRP A 28 -24.77 -8.70 -13.03
CA TRP A 28 -24.35 -9.70 -14.01
C TRP A 28 -22.89 -10.09 -13.87
N ILE A 29 -21.99 -9.14 -13.63
CA ILE A 29 -20.57 -9.44 -13.35
C ILE A 29 -20.45 -10.28 -12.08
N LYS A 30 -21.22 -9.97 -11.03
CA LYS A 30 -21.22 -10.76 -9.79
C LYS A 30 -21.73 -12.19 -10.00
N LYS A 31 -22.77 -12.36 -10.83
CA LYS A 31 -23.44 -13.66 -11.03
C LYS A 31 -22.77 -14.54 -12.08
N TYR A 32 -22.23 -13.94 -13.14
CA TYR A 32 -21.75 -14.62 -14.34
C TYR A 32 -20.30 -14.28 -14.71
N GLY A 33 -19.66 -13.35 -14.00
CA GLY A 33 -18.28 -12.97 -14.24
C GLY A 33 -17.29 -14.08 -13.89
N THR A 34 -16.12 -14.05 -14.52
CA THR A 34 -15.03 -15.00 -14.28
C THR A 34 -14.16 -14.62 -13.07
N GLY A 35 -14.41 -13.45 -12.49
CA GLY A 35 -13.65 -12.92 -11.35
C GLY A 35 -12.19 -12.57 -11.69
N LYS A 36 -11.80 -12.60 -12.98
CA LYS A 36 -10.44 -12.32 -13.44
C LYS A 36 -9.91 -10.99 -12.89
N ARG A 37 -10.72 -9.93 -13.01
CA ARG A 37 -10.36 -8.58 -12.56
C ARG A 37 -10.22 -8.45 -11.03
N ALA A 38 -11.04 -9.18 -10.28
CA ALA A 38 -10.91 -9.25 -8.82
C ALA A 38 -9.63 -9.98 -8.41
N ARG A 39 -9.27 -11.06 -9.12
CA ARG A 39 -8.01 -11.78 -8.89
C ARG A 39 -6.79 -10.95 -9.24
N THR A 40 -6.78 -10.26 -10.39
CA THR A 40 -5.64 -9.39 -10.76
C THR A 40 -5.45 -8.25 -9.78
N LYS A 41 -6.55 -7.63 -9.31
CA LYS A 41 -6.51 -6.64 -8.24
C LYS A 41 -5.93 -7.23 -6.95
N SER A 42 -6.46 -8.37 -6.48
CA SER A 42 -5.98 -9.02 -5.25
C SER A 42 -4.50 -9.39 -5.32
N MET A 43 -4.00 -9.85 -6.47
CA MET A 43 -2.57 -10.14 -6.64
C MET A 43 -1.71 -8.88 -6.53
N ARG A 44 -2.12 -7.77 -7.17
CA ARG A 44 -1.42 -6.48 -7.04
C ARG A 44 -1.43 -5.95 -5.61
N ASP A 45 -2.58 -6.01 -4.94
CA ASP A 45 -2.71 -5.57 -3.55
C ASP A 45 -1.79 -6.38 -2.63
N LYS A 46 -1.65 -7.69 -2.87
CA LYS A 46 -0.70 -8.56 -2.13
C LYS A 46 0.76 -8.20 -2.38
N VAL A 47 1.14 -7.94 -3.63
CA VAL A 47 2.51 -7.52 -3.97
C VAL A 47 2.83 -6.18 -3.33
N GLN A 48 1.89 -5.22 -3.36
CA GLN A 48 2.07 -3.93 -2.72
C GLN A 48 2.22 -4.08 -1.20
N ALA A 49 1.36 -4.88 -0.56
CA ALA A 49 1.45 -5.13 0.88
C ALA A 49 2.79 -5.79 1.28
N ALA A 50 3.32 -6.69 0.46
CA ALA A 50 4.63 -7.29 0.69
C ALA A 50 5.75 -6.24 0.63
N ASN A 51 5.78 -5.42 -0.43
CA ASN A 51 6.76 -4.33 -0.56
C ASN A 51 6.67 -3.32 0.59
N ASP A 52 5.46 -2.94 1.00
CA ASP A 52 5.24 -2.01 2.11
C ASP A 52 5.76 -2.60 3.42
N SER A 53 5.55 -3.91 3.66
CA SER A 53 6.03 -4.59 4.85
C SER A 53 7.57 -4.61 4.95
N GLU A 54 8.26 -4.81 3.82
CA GLU A 54 9.73 -4.77 3.76
C GLU A 54 10.24 -3.36 4.04
N ARG A 55 9.59 -2.35 3.47
CA ARG A 55 9.93 -0.94 3.71
C ARG A 55 9.73 -0.54 5.17
N ILE A 56 8.62 -0.95 5.78
CA ILE A 56 8.36 -0.71 7.21
C ILE A 56 9.46 -1.33 8.07
N ARG A 57 9.81 -2.61 7.84
CA ARG A 57 10.87 -3.29 8.59
C ARG A 57 12.22 -2.57 8.48
N GLN A 58 12.57 -2.07 7.30
CA GLN A 58 13.80 -1.31 7.09
C GLN A 58 13.78 0.01 7.86
N LEU A 59 12.67 0.74 7.80
CA LEU A 59 12.51 2.01 8.51
C LEU A 59 12.53 1.84 10.03
N GLU A 60 11.90 0.79 10.56
CA GLU A 60 11.93 0.48 11.99
C GLU A 60 13.35 0.19 12.48
N LYS A 61 14.13 -0.58 11.69
CA LYS A 61 15.54 -0.86 11.99
C LYS A 61 16.39 0.41 12.01
N GLU A 62 16.20 1.28 11.02
CA GLU A 62 16.91 2.56 10.94
C GLU A 62 16.51 3.49 12.10
N ASN A 63 15.22 3.57 12.43
CA ASN A 63 14.75 4.38 13.55
C ASN A 63 15.33 3.90 14.89
N ALA A 64 15.41 2.58 15.10
CA ALA A 64 16.03 2.00 16.28
C ALA A 64 17.51 2.41 16.40
N LYS A 65 18.27 2.30 15.31
CA LYS A 65 19.68 2.71 15.25
C LYS A 65 19.85 4.20 15.55
N LEU A 66 19.05 5.06 14.91
CA LEU A 66 19.12 6.51 15.12
C LEU A 66 18.77 6.91 16.56
N ARG A 67 17.83 6.21 17.20
CA ARG A 67 17.51 6.42 18.62
C ARG A 67 18.67 6.06 19.53
N GLU A 68 19.33 4.94 19.26
CA GLU A 68 20.51 4.52 20.01
C GLU A 68 21.65 5.55 19.87
N GLU A 69 21.96 5.97 18.64
CA GLU A 69 22.97 7.00 18.37
C GLU A 69 22.65 8.31 19.09
N ARG A 70 21.40 8.77 19.02
CA ARG A 70 20.94 9.97 19.74
C ARG A 70 21.16 9.82 21.26
N ASP A 71 20.86 8.66 21.82
CA ASP A 71 20.98 8.43 23.26
C ASP A 71 22.44 8.37 23.71
N ILE A 72 23.33 7.79 22.90
CA ILE A 72 24.78 7.85 23.12
C ILE A 72 25.26 9.31 23.11
N LEU A 73 24.88 10.09 22.09
CA LEU A 73 25.28 11.48 21.98
C LEU A 73 24.76 12.33 23.14
N ARG A 74 23.54 12.10 23.60
CA ARG A 74 22.99 12.78 24.79
C ARG A 74 23.77 12.44 26.06
N LYS A 75 24.13 11.17 26.26
CA LYS A 75 24.96 10.75 27.39
C LYS A 75 26.34 11.39 27.34
N ALA A 76 26.96 11.41 26.15
CA ALA A 76 28.25 12.07 25.94
C ALA A 76 28.17 13.57 26.24
N ALA A 77 27.16 14.27 25.71
CA ALA A 77 26.96 15.70 25.98
C ALA A 77 26.78 15.99 27.47
N LYS A 78 26.05 15.13 28.20
CA LYS A 78 25.91 15.25 29.65
C LYS A 78 27.25 15.06 30.37
N TYR A 79 27.98 13.99 30.05
CA TYR A 79 29.30 13.72 30.64
C TYR A 79 30.26 14.89 30.40
N PHE A 80 30.34 15.39 29.16
CA PHE A 80 31.19 16.54 28.86
C PHE A 80 30.76 17.81 29.60
N ALA A 81 29.46 18.10 29.71
CA ALA A 81 28.99 19.25 30.49
C ALA A 81 29.32 19.13 32.00
N GLU A 82 29.40 17.92 32.54
CA GLU A 82 29.80 17.67 33.93
C GLU A 82 31.33 17.75 34.12
N GLU A 83 32.13 17.24 33.17
CA GLU A 83 33.60 17.20 33.25
C GLU A 83 34.28 18.54 32.90
N THR A 84 33.71 19.31 31.97
CA THR A 84 34.18 20.67 31.65
C THR A 84 33.45 21.68 32.53
N HIS A 85 33.91 21.84 33.78
CA HIS A 85 33.53 22.98 34.62
C HIS A 85 34.04 24.29 34.00
N TRP A 86 33.18 24.94 33.22
CA TRP A 86 33.05 26.39 33.08
C TRP A 86 31.69 26.82 33.65
#